data_AF-A0A920G178-F1
#
_entry.id   AF-A0A920G178-F1
#
_cell.length_a   1.000
_cell.length_b   1.000
_cell.length_c   1.000
_cell.angle_alpha   90.00
_cell.angle_beta   90.00
_cell.angle_gamma   90.00
#
_symmetry.space_group_name_H-M   'P 1'
#
loop_
_entity.id
_entity.type
_entity.pdbx_description
1 polymer ?
#
loop_
_entity_poly.entity_id
_entity_poly.type
_entity_poly.pdbx_seq_one_letter_code
_entity_poly.pdbx_strand_id
1 'polypeptide(L)'
;MAPVAVRRRLRVRCWKYYRPTAWPLCHSTPITTTCLILALKDRESINFDLPEALDLALFSRHLECLRRGGPVECPDYISLPIVDGQLAEEIESRPLIVVEGFCLRDSRTARSL
;
A
#
# COMPACT_ATOMS: atom_id res chain seq x y z
N MET A 1 -4.34 21.70 -29.12
CA MET A 1 -4.67 20.78 -28.01
C MET A 1 -3.85 19.51 -28.18
N ALA A 2 -2.83 19.30 -27.35
CA ALA A 2 -2.11 18.02 -27.33
C ALA A 2 -2.99 16.98 -26.61
N PRO A 3 -3.06 15.73 -27.09
CA PRO A 3 -3.79 14.70 -26.37
C PRO A 3 -3.13 14.49 -25.01
N VAL A 4 -3.90 14.57 -23.93
CA VAL A 4 -3.49 14.11 -22.60
C VAL A 4 -2.95 12.70 -22.78
N ALA A 5 -1.65 12.51 -22.59
CA ALA A 5 -1.03 11.20 -22.72
C ALA A 5 -1.70 10.25 -21.72
N VAL A 6 -2.58 9.39 -22.22
CA VAL A 6 -3.22 8.36 -21.41
C VAL A 6 -2.11 7.53 -20.81
N ARG A 7 -1.88 7.65 -19.50
CA ARG A 7 -0.88 6.84 -18.79
C ARG A 7 -1.33 5.39 -18.91
N ARG A 8 -0.75 4.64 -19.86
CA ARG A 8 -1.10 3.22 -20.11
C ARG A 8 -0.64 2.27 -19.01
N ARG A 9 0.26 2.75 -18.14
CA ARG A 9 0.90 1.96 -17.08
C ARG A 9 0.39 2.40 -15.70
N LEU A 10 0.00 1.44 -14.88
CA LEU A 10 -0.20 1.61 -13.44
C LEU A 10 1.00 1.03 -12.71
N ARG A 11 1.51 1.72 -11.69
CA ARG A 11 2.46 1.14 -10.73
C ARG A 11 1.73 0.92 -9.41
N VAL A 12 1.72 -0.31 -8.93
CA VAL A 12 1.20 -0.69 -7.62
C VAL A 12 2.37 -1.05 -6.73
N ARG A 13 2.51 -0.35 -5.60
CA ARG A 13 3.61 -0.58 -4.65
C ARG A 13 3.09 -1.34 -3.43
N CYS A 14 3.68 -2.49 -3.09
CA CYS A 14 3.19 -3.33 -1.99
C CYS A 14 3.28 -2.65 -0.62
N TRP A 15 4.25 -1.74 -0.43
CA TRP A 15 4.41 -0.96 0.80
C TRP A 15 3.23 -0.02 1.10
N LYS A 16 2.28 0.17 0.17
CA LYS A 16 1.04 0.89 0.45
C LYS A 16 0.13 0.08 1.36
N TYR A 17 0.41 -1.22 1.55
CA TYR A 17 -0.44 -2.16 2.26
C TYR A 17 0.11 -2.54 3.63
N TYR A 18 0.88 -1.70 4.32
CA TYR A 18 1.28 -2.02 5.69
C TYR A 18 0.05 -2.19 6.61
N ARG A 19 0.09 -3.19 7.49
CA ARG A 19 -0.98 -3.49 8.44
C ARG A 19 -1.07 -2.41 9.51
N PRO A 20 -2.29 -1.94 9.84
CA PRO A 20 -2.52 -1.13 11.03
C PRO A 20 -2.27 -1.92 12.34
N THR A 21 -2.43 -3.25 12.33
CA THR A 21 -2.35 -4.12 13.52
C THR A 21 -0.94 -4.64 13.85
N ALA A 22 0.07 -4.35 13.04
CA ALA A 22 1.47 -4.43 13.48
C ALA A 22 1.78 -3.38 14.57
N TRP A 23 0.76 -2.63 15.01
CA TRP A 23 0.85 -1.54 15.95
C TRP A 23 -0.16 -1.70 17.11
N PRO A 24 0.27 -1.64 18.38
CA PRO A 24 -0.66 -1.78 19.50
C PRO A 24 -1.61 -0.60 19.76
N LEU A 25 -1.56 0.53 19.04
CA LEU A 25 -2.17 1.78 19.55
C LEU A 25 -2.96 2.69 18.59
N CYS A 26 -3.18 2.38 17.31
CA CYS A 26 -4.06 3.23 16.49
C CYS A 26 -4.46 2.57 15.16
N HIS A 27 -5.76 2.33 14.98
CA HIS A 27 -6.33 1.82 13.73
C HIS A 27 -6.44 2.88 12.61
N SER A 28 -6.00 4.12 12.86
CA SER A 28 -6.36 5.28 12.04
C SER A 28 -5.19 6.21 11.68
N THR A 29 -3.94 5.85 11.99
CA THR A 29 -2.77 6.74 11.80
C THR A 29 -1.76 6.18 10.79
N PRO A 30 -1.15 7.02 9.94
CA PRO A 30 -0.13 6.61 8.97
C PRO A 30 1.18 6.26 9.67
N ILE A 31 1.98 5.37 9.05
CA ILE A 31 3.23 4.76 9.55
C ILE A 31 4.17 5.78 10.16
N THR A 32 4.23 6.94 9.55
CA THR A 32 5.09 8.05 9.92
C THR A 32 4.60 8.77 11.19
N THR A 33 3.31 9.04 11.34
CA THR A 33 2.70 9.58 12.57
C THR A 33 2.77 8.56 13.72
N THR A 34 2.65 7.29 13.37
CA THR A 34 2.73 6.15 14.27
C THR A 34 4.14 6.02 14.84
N CYS A 35 5.19 6.02 14.00
CA CYS A 35 6.58 6.08 14.46
C CYS A 35 6.88 7.32 15.33
N LEU A 36 6.19 8.44 15.13
CA LEU A 36 6.33 9.64 15.97
C LEU A 36 5.77 9.45 17.39
N ILE A 37 4.80 8.55 17.60
CA ILE A 37 4.08 8.37 18.89
C ILE A 37 4.74 7.30 19.80
N LEU A 38 5.54 6.36 19.29
CA LEU A 38 6.29 5.44 20.16
C LEU A 38 7.48 6.10 20.85
N ALA A 39 7.81 5.59 22.04
CA ALA A 39 9.12 5.80 22.64
C ALA A 39 10.23 5.26 21.71
N LEU A 40 11.38 5.94 21.67
CA LEU A 40 12.48 5.61 20.75
C LEU A 40 12.88 4.13 20.80
N LYS A 41 12.93 3.54 22.00
CA LYS A 41 13.29 2.14 22.23
C LYS A 41 12.31 1.15 21.58
N ASP A 42 11.03 1.49 21.53
CA ASP A 42 10.01 0.62 20.96
C ASP A 42 10.00 0.71 19.42
N ARG A 43 10.47 1.82 18.85
CA ARG A 43 10.61 1.99 17.39
C ARG A 43 11.61 1.00 16.80
N GLU A 44 12.71 0.74 17.50
CA GLU A 44 13.76 -0.18 17.07
C GLU A 44 13.29 -1.64 17.03
N SER A 45 12.23 -1.97 17.77
CA SER A 45 11.67 -3.33 17.79
C SER A 45 10.79 -3.65 16.58
N ILE A 46 10.45 -2.65 15.76
CA ILE A 46 9.57 -2.81 14.61
C ILE A 46 10.40 -3.05 13.36
N ASN A 47 10.21 -4.21 12.77
CA ASN A 47 10.82 -4.56 11.49
C ASN A 47 9.78 -4.51 10.37
N PHE A 48 9.89 -3.49 9.52
CA PHE A 48 8.99 -3.29 8.38
C PHE A 48 9.33 -4.19 7.17
N ASP A 49 10.50 -4.83 7.17
CA ASP A 49 10.92 -5.74 6.10
C ASP A 49 10.34 -7.15 6.25
N LEU A 50 9.51 -7.37 7.28
CA LEU A 50 8.81 -8.63 7.52
C LEU A 50 7.52 -8.71 6.68
N PRO A 51 7.21 -9.85 6.03
CA PRO A 51 5.95 -10.03 5.30
C PRO A 51 4.71 -9.78 6.16
N GLU A 52 4.78 -10.05 7.46
CA GLU A 52 3.70 -9.84 8.44
C GLU A 52 3.38 -8.37 8.67
N ALA A 53 4.33 -7.47 8.37
CA ALA A 53 4.08 -6.04 8.39
C ALA A 53 3.11 -5.63 7.29
N LEU A 54 2.93 -6.43 6.23
CA LEU A 54 2.02 -6.16 5.12
C LEU A 54 0.66 -6.88 5.25
N ASP A 55 -0.40 -6.20 4.86
CA ASP A 55 -1.71 -6.78 4.59
C ASP A 55 -1.70 -7.43 3.21
N LEU A 56 -1.03 -8.59 3.14
CA LEU A 56 -0.94 -9.37 1.91
C LEU A 56 -2.31 -9.85 1.41
N ALA A 57 -3.32 -9.92 2.27
CA ALA A 57 -4.69 -10.29 1.89
C ALA A 57 -5.36 -9.13 1.14
N LEU A 58 -5.31 -7.92 1.70
CA LEU A 58 -5.81 -6.70 1.05
C LEU A 58 -5.09 -6.44 -0.27
N PHE A 59 -3.76 -6.59 -0.28
CA PHE A 59 -2.93 -6.46 -1.47
C PHE A 59 -3.35 -7.44 -2.57
N SER A 60 -3.52 -8.71 -2.22
CA SER A 60 -3.92 -9.76 -3.17
C SER A 60 -5.32 -9.49 -3.75
N ARG A 61 -6.27 -9.07 -2.91
CA ARG A 61 -7.63 -8.68 -3.35
C ARG A 61 -7.60 -7.52 -4.33
N HIS A 62 -6.79 -6.49 -4.07
CA HIS A 62 -6.70 -5.34 -4.95
C HIS A 62 -6.04 -5.69 -6.28
N LEU A 63 -5.00 -6.51 -6.29
CA LEU A 63 -4.40 -7.02 -7.53
C LEU A 63 -5.40 -7.80 -8.37
N GLU A 64 -6.23 -8.64 -7.76
CA GLU A 64 -7.28 -9.37 -8.48
C GLU A 64 -8.35 -8.44 -9.06
N CYS A 65 -8.78 -7.42 -8.31
CA CYS A 65 -9.75 -6.43 -8.78
C CYS A 65 -9.20 -5.67 -9.98
N LEU A 66 -7.98 -5.14 -9.86
CA LEU A 66 -7.30 -4.42 -10.94
C LEU A 66 -7.11 -5.33 -12.16
N ARG A 67 -6.72 -6.60 -11.98
CA ARG A 67 -6.60 -7.57 -13.08
C ARG A 67 -7.93 -7.80 -13.81
N ARG A 68 -9.06 -7.74 -13.10
CA ARG A 68 -10.41 -7.87 -13.68
C ARG A 68 -10.94 -6.58 -14.30
N GLY A 69 -10.19 -5.49 -14.26
CA GLY A 69 -10.59 -4.20 -14.82
C GLY A 69 -11.32 -3.28 -13.85
N GLY A 70 -11.44 -3.64 -12.56
CA GLY A 70 -12.13 -2.82 -11.57
C GLY A 70 -11.21 -1.85 -10.82
N PRO A 71 -11.75 -0.73 -10.29
CA PRO A 71 -11.01 0.20 -9.44
C PRO A 71 -10.79 -0.36 -8.03
N VAL A 72 -9.86 0.23 -7.29
CA VAL A 72 -9.59 -0.07 -5.87
C VAL A 72 -9.31 1.18 -5.06
N GLU A 73 -9.73 1.21 -3.81
CA GLU A 73 -9.31 2.23 -2.84
C GLU A 73 -7.98 1.80 -2.21
N CYS A 74 -6.88 2.32 -2.74
CA CYS A 74 -5.55 1.95 -2.31
C CYS A 74 -5.12 2.83 -1.13
N PRO A 75 -4.78 2.26 0.03
CA PRO A 75 -4.41 3.07 1.18
C PRO A 75 -3.12 3.86 0.96
N ASP A 76 -3.04 5.04 1.58
CA ASP A 76 -1.83 5.87 1.59
C ASP A 76 -1.32 6.08 3.02
N TYR A 77 -0.54 5.10 3.50
CA TYR A 77 -0.04 5.08 4.89
C TYR A 77 1.29 5.81 5.11
N ILE A 78 1.92 6.40 4.08
CA ILE A 78 3.29 6.95 4.16
C ILE A 78 3.30 8.49 4.19
N SER A 79 2.22 9.14 3.76
CA SER A 79 2.18 10.60 3.60
C SER A 79 2.22 11.35 4.95
N LEU A 80 3.31 12.09 5.20
CA LEU A 80 3.37 13.16 6.20
C LEU A 80 3.34 14.55 5.54
N PRO A 81 2.62 15.50 6.16
CA PRO A 81 1.42 15.28 6.97
C PRO A 81 0.31 14.66 6.10
N ILE A 82 -0.74 14.12 6.72
CA ILE A 82 -2.03 13.97 6.03
C ILE A 82 -2.52 15.41 5.79
N VAL A 83 -2.09 16.03 4.68
CA VAL A 83 -2.41 17.45 4.44
C VAL A 83 -3.90 17.63 4.12
N ASP A 84 -4.60 16.58 3.65
CA ASP A 84 -5.97 16.71 3.13
C ASP A 84 -6.94 15.57 3.54
N GLY A 85 -6.66 14.82 4.60
CA GLY A 85 -7.59 13.78 5.12
C GLY A 85 -7.82 12.56 4.21
N GLN A 86 -7.18 12.50 3.04
CA GLN A 86 -7.26 11.33 2.15
C GLN A 86 -6.39 10.19 2.71
N LEU A 87 -7.04 9.20 3.33
CA LEU A 87 -6.42 7.97 3.82
C LEU A 87 -6.28 6.90 2.71
N ALA A 88 -6.93 7.12 1.58
CA ALA A 88 -6.92 6.24 0.43
C ALA A 88 -7.02 7.02 -0.89
N GLU A 89 -6.32 6.52 -1.90
CA GLU A 89 -6.35 6.96 -3.29
C GLU A 89 -7.17 5.95 -4.10
N GLU A 90 -8.19 6.39 -4.83
CA GLU A 90 -8.86 5.53 -5.80
C GLU A 90 -7.94 5.30 -7.01
N ILE A 91 -7.73 4.03 -7.35
CA ILE A 91 -6.86 3.61 -8.43
C ILE A 91 -7.66 2.82 -9.45
N GLU A 92 -7.74 3.37 -10.65
CA GLU A 92 -8.34 2.71 -11.81
C GLU A 92 -7.42 1.62 -12.40
N SER A 93 -8.05 0.57 -12.93
CA SER A 93 -7.32 -0.48 -13.68
C SER A 93 -6.69 0.07 -14.95
N ARG A 94 -5.58 -0.55 -15.38
CA ARG A 94 -4.86 -0.19 -16.61
C ARG A 94 -4.37 -1.44 -17.35
N PRO A 95 -4.19 -1.36 -18.69
CA PRO A 95 -3.72 -2.50 -19.48
C PRO A 95 -2.36 -3.06 -19.06
N LEU A 96 -1.48 -2.22 -18.51
CA LEU A 96 -0.19 -2.64 -17.96
C LEU A 96 -0.11 -2.27 -16.47
N ILE A 97 -0.14 -3.28 -15.60
CA ILE A 97 0.07 -3.12 -14.16
C ILE A 97 1.48 -3.60 -13.84
N VAL A 98 2.30 -2.72 -13.29
CA VAL A 98 3.60 -3.09 -12.74
C VAL A 98 3.50 -3.11 -11.24
N VAL A 99 3.77 -4.28 -10.66
CA VAL A 99 3.76 -4.51 -9.23
C VAL A 99 5.20 -4.45 -8.73
N GLU A 100 5.50 -3.59 -7.76
CA GLU A 100 6.86 -3.38 -7.24
C GLU A 100 6.90 -3.34 -5.71
N GLY A 101 8.03 -3.80 -5.13
CA GLY A 101 8.36 -3.66 -3.71
C GLY A 101 8.95 -4.92 -3.06
N PHE A 102 9.23 -4.83 -1.75
CA PHE A 102 9.77 -5.91 -0.92
C PHE A 102 8.64 -6.89 -0.52
N CYS A 103 8.95 -8.15 -0.26
CA CYS A 103 7.97 -9.21 0.08
C CYS A 103 6.94 -9.59 -1.00
N LEU A 104 7.13 -9.23 -2.28
CA LEU A 104 6.23 -9.68 -3.37
C LEU A 104 6.14 -11.19 -3.49
N ARG A 105 7.21 -11.91 -3.15
CA ARG A 105 7.26 -13.38 -3.18
C ARG A 105 6.31 -14.02 -2.17
N ASP A 106 5.93 -13.30 -1.12
CA ASP A 106 5.05 -13.80 -0.07
C ASP A 106 3.56 -13.73 -0.47
N SER A 107 3.21 -12.86 -1.43
CA SER A 107 1.88 -12.87 -2.07
C SER A 107 1.77 -14.01 -3.08
N ARG A 108 0.78 -14.90 -2.89
CA ARG A 108 0.44 -15.93 -3.89
C ARG A 108 -0.08 -15.28 -5.19
N THR A 109 -0.96 -14.29 -5.06
CA THR A 109 -1.54 -13.60 -6.22
C THR A 109 -0.46 -12.96 -7.06
N ALA A 110 0.45 -12.18 -6.46
CA ALA A 110 1.53 -11.52 -7.20
C ALA A 110 2.45 -12.50 -7.94
N ARG A 111 2.66 -13.72 -7.40
CA ARG A 111 3.43 -14.79 -8.06
C ARG A 111 2.71 -15.48 -9.22
N SER A 112 1.38 -15.36 -9.28
CA SER A 112 0.52 -16.04 -10.26
C SER A 112 -0.01 -15.12 -11.36
N LEU A 113 0.40 -13.84 -11.34
CA LEU A 113 0.16 -12.86 -12.39
C LEU A 113 1.14 -13.05 -13.54
#